data_AF-A0A2T5PAU7-F1
#
_entry.id   AF-A0A2T5PAU7-F1
#
_cell.length_a   1.000
_cell.length_b   1.000
_cell.length_c   1.000
_cell.angle_alpha   90.00
_cell.angle_beta   90.00
_cell.angle_gamma   90.00
#
_symmetry.space_group_name_H-M   'P 1'
#
loop_
_entity.id
_entity.type
_entity.pdbx_description
1 polymer ?
#
loop_
_entity_poly.entity_id
_entity_poly.type
_entity_poly.pdbx_seq_one_letter_code
_entity_poly.pdbx_strand_id
1 'polypeptide(L)'
;MRKTLIAALLAAAIPAAAFAMPQDGHHQGQRHNMPMFKELDLSTEQRQQMSKLMREHHQGQREIHQRYLDKLPEAERKAMQAEVTNSRARHHEELRKLLSADQRKAFDEQLKKMEARHAERAEFLEWKKQKETSTN
;
A
#
# COMPACT_ATOMS: atom_id res chain seq x y z
N MET A 1 -33.12 -41.12 -0.60
CA MET A 1 -34.46 -40.98 0.01
C MET A 1 -34.52 -39.67 0.78
N ARG A 2 -35.53 -38.84 0.47
CA ARG A 2 -36.32 -37.93 1.36
C ARG A 2 -35.54 -37.20 2.48
N LYS A 3 -35.21 -35.91 2.31
CA LYS A 3 -36.03 -34.73 2.72
C LYS A 3 -36.46 -34.77 4.20
N THR A 4 -35.80 -33.98 5.05
CA THR A 4 -36.38 -33.44 6.29
C THR A 4 -36.32 -31.92 6.24
N LEU A 5 -37.48 -31.34 6.52
CA LEU A 5 -37.90 -29.96 6.38
C LEU A 5 -37.91 -29.27 7.76
N ILE A 6 -37.73 -27.92 7.76
CA ILE A 6 -38.41 -26.93 8.65
C ILE A 6 -38.00 -26.99 10.14
N ALA A 7 -37.79 -25.93 10.93
CA ALA A 7 -37.72 -24.47 10.80
C ALA A 7 -37.25 -23.92 12.17
N ALA A 8 -36.76 -22.69 12.22
CA ALA A 8 -37.02 -21.75 13.33
C ALA A 8 -36.50 -20.36 12.96
N LEU A 9 -37.43 -19.46 12.66
CA LEU A 9 -37.23 -18.02 12.68
C LEU A 9 -37.05 -17.58 14.14
N LEU A 10 -35.90 -17.03 14.48
CA LEU A 10 -35.72 -16.28 15.72
C LEU A 10 -35.36 -14.83 15.36
N ALA A 11 -36.39 -13.99 15.31
CA ALA A 11 -36.23 -12.54 15.24
C ALA A 11 -35.76 -12.05 16.61
N ALA A 12 -34.49 -11.64 16.70
CA ALA A 12 -33.97 -10.87 17.83
C ALA A 12 -33.60 -9.48 17.31
N ALA A 13 -34.32 -8.47 17.80
CA ALA A 13 -34.08 -7.07 17.55
C ALA A 13 -32.68 -6.68 18.06
N ILE A 14 -31.83 -6.17 17.17
CA ILE A 14 -30.56 -5.55 17.58
C ILE A 14 -30.87 -4.07 17.86
N PRO A 15 -30.67 -3.58 19.11
CA PRO A 15 -30.76 -2.16 19.39
C PRO A 15 -29.72 -1.40 18.56
N ALA A 16 -30.19 -0.42 17.79
CA ALA A 16 -29.37 0.54 17.09
C ALA A 16 -28.67 1.46 18.12
N ALA A 17 -27.57 1.00 18.68
CA ALA A 17 -26.66 1.85 19.43
C ALA A 17 -25.78 2.63 18.43
N ALA A 18 -25.99 3.93 18.39
CA ALA A 18 -25.21 4.89 17.63
C ALA A 18 -23.71 4.78 17.96
N PHE A 19 -22.91 4.31 17.00
CA PHE A 19 -21.47 4.53 17.02
C PHE A 19 -21.15 5.84 16.29
N ALA A 20 -21.43 6.95 16.95
CA ALA A 20 -20.79 8.23 16.63
C ALA A 20 -19.44 8.26 17.37
N MET A 21 -18.44 7.57 16.81
CA MET A 21 -17.04 7.85 17.14
C MET A 21 -16.56 8.90 16.12
N PRO A 22 -16.23 10.15 16.51
CA PRO A 22 -15.42 11.02 15.68
C PRO A 22 -14.04 10.39 15.60
N GLN A 23 -13.83 9.60 14.54
CA GLN A 23 -12.51 9.12 14.18
C GLN A 23 -11.78 10.29 13.54
N ASP A 24 -11.19 11.14 14.37
CA ASP A 24 -10.11 12.05 13.97
C ASP A 24 -8.92 11.18 13.53
N GLY A 25 -9.01 10.74 12.28
CA GLY A 25 -8.02 9.96 11.57
C GLY A 25 -6.80 10.82 11.25
N HIS A 26 -6.06 11.23 12.28
CA HIS A 26 -4.65 11.52 12.14
C HIS A 26 -3.91 10.19 11.92
N HIS A 27 -4.07 9.61 10.73
CA HIS A 27 -3.10 8.65 10.21
C HIS A 27 -1.83 9.43 9.82
N GLN A 28 -1.14 9.98 10.83
CA GLN A 28 0.29 10.27 10.72
C GLN A 28 0.92 8.93 10.34
N GLY A 29 1.44 8.86 9.12
CA GLY A 29 1.91 7.64 8.49
C GLY A 29 2.63 6.77 9.51
N GLN A 30 2.10 5.55 9.70
CA GLN A 30 2.68 4.54 10.59
C GLN A 30 4.18 4.63 10.42
N ARG A 31 4.86 5.18 11.44
CA ARG A 31 6.31 5.31 11.43
C ARG A 31 6.80 3.92 11.13
N HIS A 32 7.59 3.79 10.08
CA HIS A 32 8.39 2.61 9.77
C HIS A 32 9.48 2.46 10.87
N ASN A 33 9.09 2.60 12.14
CA ASN A 33 9.91 2.28 13.27
C ASN A 33 9.91 0.77 13.31
N MET A 34 11.03 0.18 12.86
CA MET A 34 11.28 -1.22 13.09
C MET A 34 11.06 -1.51 14.57
N PRO A 35 10.28 -2.55 14.92
CA PRO A 35 9.93 -2.85 16.31
C PRO A 35 11.14 -2.81 17.25
N MET A 36 12.29 -3.26 16.73
CA MET A 36 13.61 -3.28 17.37
C MET A 36 14.07 -1.95 17.99
N PHE A 37 13.73 -0.80 17.39
CA PHE A 37 14.20 0.51 17.89
C PHE A 37 13.14 1.25 18.72
N LYS A 38 11.92 0.73 18.81
CA LYS A 38 10.83 1.36 19.57
C LYS A 38 11.04 1.21 21.08
N GLU A 39 11.73 0.16 21.50
CA GLU A 39 12.06 -0.14 22.90
C GLU A 39 13.33 0.60 23.38
N LEU A 40 14.08 1.21 22.47
CA LEU A 40 15.26 1.99 22.80
C LEU A 40 14.86 3.45 23.11
N ASP A 41 15.32 3.97 24.25
CA ASP A 41 15.14 5.38 24.58
C ASP A 41 16.14 6.26 23.81
N LEU A 42 15.87 6.45 22.52
CA LEU A 42 16.72 7.23 21.62
C LEU A 42 16.42 8.73 21.75
N SER A 43 17.48 9.55 21.84
CA SER A 43 17.39 11.01 21.71
C SER A 43 16.87 11.43 20.33
N THR A 44 16.44 12.69 20.19
CA THR A 44 15.96 13.22 18.91
C THR A 44 17.03 13.15 17.82
N GLU A 45 18.28 13.48 18.15
CA GLU A 45 19.42 13.43 17.23
C GLU A 45 19.71 11.99 16.79
N GLN A 46 19.70 11.05 17.73
CA GLN A 46 19.89 9.62 17.44
C GLN A 46 18.80 9.09 16.51
N ARG A 47 17.53 9.47 16.73
CA ARG A 47 16.41 9.09 15.85
C ARG A 47 16.58 9.64 14.44
N GLN A 48 17.07 10.88 14.30
CA GLN A 48 17.32 11.49 13.00
C GLN A 48 18.46 10.79 12.26
N GLN A 49 19.58 10.52 12.94
CA GLN A 49 20.70 9.78 12.38
C GLN A 49 20.30 8.36 11.96
N MET A 50 19.55 7.65 12.81
CA MET A 50 19.01 6.33 12.49
C MET A 50 18.09 6.37 11.27
N SER A 51 17.19 7.35 11.20
CA SER A 51 16.28 7.52 10.06
C SER A 51 17.03 7.78 8.76
N LYS A 52 18.11 8.57 8.81
CA LYS A 52 19.00 8.81 7.66
C LYS A 52 19.69 7.52 7.23
N LEU A 53 20.32 6.81 8.17
CA LEU A 53 21.00 5.55 7.90
C LEU A 53 20.06 4.50 7.27
N MET A 54 18.84 4.37 7.79
CA MET A 54 17.84 3.44 7.25
C MET A 54 17.42 3.81 5.83
N ARG A 55 17.26 5.11 5.55
CA ARG A 55 16.94 5.60 4.21
C ARG A 55 18.07 5.28 3.22
N GLU A 56 19.31 5.56 3.61
CA GLU A 56 20.50 5.24 2.80
C GLU A 56 20.61 3.74 2.56
N HIS A 57 20.41 2.91 3.60
CA HIS A 57 20.41 1.46 3.47
C HIS A 57 19.34 0.97 2.49
N HIS A 58 18.10 1.47 2.61
CA HIS A 58 17.01 1.11 1.68
C HIS A 58 17.28 1.58 0.26
N GLN A 59 17.91 2.75 0.09
CA GLN A 59 18.30 3.23 -1.23
C GLN A 59 19.39 2.34 -1.84
N GLY A 60 20.45 2.02 -1.08
CA GLY A 60 21.51 1.12 -1.54
C GLY A 60 20.99 -0.26 -1.89
N GLN A 61 20.07 -0.83 -1.10
CA GLN A 61 19.38 -2.06 -1.46
C GLN A 61 18.63 -1.93 -2.78
N ARG A 62 17.82 -0.87 -2.98
CA ARG A 62 17.11 -0.65 -4.24
C ARG A 62 18.06 -0.57 -5.43
N GLU A 63 19.16 0.17 -5.31
CA GLU A 63 20.17 0.29 -6.37
C GLU A 63 20.83 -1.05 -6.69
N ILE A 64 21.17 -1.86 -5.67
CA ILE A 64 21.69 -3.22 -5.87
C ILE A 64 20.71 -4.05 -6.71
N HIS A 65 19.43 -4.08 -6.34
CA HIS A 65 18.42 -4.85 -7.06
C HIS A 65 18.23 -4.34 -8.49
N GLN A 66 18.14 -3.02 -8.68
CA GLN A 66 17.97 -2.43 -10.02
C GLN A 66 19.13 -2.79 -10.94
N ARG A 67 20.38 -2.75 -10.47
CA ARG A 67 21.54 -3.16 -11.29
C ARG A 67 21.47 -4.60 -11.80
N TYR A 68 20.78 -5.50 -11.10
CA TYR A 68 20.56 -6.87 -11.57
C TYR A 68 19.33 -6.98 -12.46
N LEU A 69 18.26 -6.23 -12.18
CA LEU A 69 17.09 -6.16 -13.05
C LEU A 69 17.40 -5.55 -14.42
N ASP A 70 18.30 -4.57 -14.48
CA ASP A 70 18.73 -3.94 -15.74
C ASP A 70 19.45 -4.91 -16.68
N LYS A 71 20.04 -5.98 -16.13
CA LYS A 71 20.68 -7.05 -16.90
C LYS A 71 19.69 -8.01 -17.55
N LEU A 72 18.41 -8.01 -17.11
CA LEU A 72 17.39 -8.87 -17.70
C LEU A 72 17.08 -8.41 -19.14
N PRO A 73 16.89 -9.36 -20.08
CA PRO A 73 16.36 -9.05 -21.40
C PRO A 73 15.04 -8.28 -21.31
N GLU A 74 14.77 -7.42 -22.29
CA GLU A 74 13.55 -6.60 -22.29
C GLU A 74 12.26 -7.43 -22.24
N ALA A 75 12.23 -8.58 -22.91
CA ALA A 75 11.11 -9.50 -22.89
C ALA A 75 10.83 -10.05 -21.48
N GLU A 76 11.88 -10.43 -20.75
CA GLU A 76 11.76 -10.93 -19.37
C GLU A 76 11.34 -9.81 -18.41
N ARG A 77 11.85 -8.59 -18.57
CA ARG A 77 11.40 -7.43 -17.77
C ARG A 77 9.91 -7.14 -17.97
N LYS A 78 9.44 -7.18 -19.23
CA LYS A 78 8.01 -7.01 -19.55
C LYS A 78 7.15 -8.15 -18.97
N ALA A 79 7.62 -9.39 -19.07
CA ALA A 79 6.94 -10.55 -18.48
C ALA A 79 6.81 -10.40 -16.96
N MET A 80 7.90 -10.07 -16.27
CA MET A 80 7.90 -9.80 -14.83
C MET A 80 6.93 -8.68 -14.46
N GLN A 81 6.93 -7.56 -15.19
CA GLN A 81 6.03 -6.44 -14.93
C GLN A 81 4.56 -6.81 -15.12
N ALA A 82 4.25 -7.62 -16.14
CA ALA A 82 2.93 -8.16 -16.37
C ALA A 82 2.49 -9.09 -15.23
N GLU A 83 3.37 -9.99 -14.77
CA GLU A 83 3.11 -10.87 -13.64
C GLU A 83 2.82 -10.11 -12.34
N VAL A 84 3.62 -9.08 -12.03
CA VAL A 84 3.39 -8.23 -10.85
C VAL A 84 2.05 -7.50 -10.94
N THR A 85 1.71 -6.97 -12.13
CA THR A 85 0.42 -6.28 -12.36
C THR A 85 -0.75 -7.24 -12.19
N ASN A 86 -0.66 -8.43 -12.78
CA ASN A 86 -1.69 -9.46 -12.68
C ASN A 86 -1.85 -9.96 -11.24
N SER A 87 -0.74 -10.18 -10.52
CA SER A 87 -0.75 -10.56 -9.11
C SER A 87 -1.44 -9.49 -8.25
N ARG A 88 -1.12 -8.21 -8.47
CA ARG A 88 -1.77 -7.09 -7.76
C ARG A 88 -3.27 -7.03 -8.05
N ALA A 89 -3.68 -7.19 -9.32
CA ALA A 89 -5.08 -7.17 -9.71
C ALA A 89 -5.87 -8.30 -9.00
N ARG A 90 -5.33 -9.53 -9.01
CA ARG A 90 -5.91 -10.67 -8.30
C ARG A 90 -6.02 -10.41 -6.79
N HIS A 91 -4.95 -9.90 -6.17
CA HIS A 91 -4.96 -9.57 -4.75
C HIS A 91 -6.03 -8.51 -4.41
N HIS A 92 -6.18 -7.47 -5.23
CA HIS A 92 -7.25 -6.49 -5.04
C HIS A 92 -8.65 -7.10 -5.19
N GLU A 93 -8.85 -8.04 -6.11
CA GLU A 93 -10.12 -8.75 -6.24
C GLU A 93 -10.46 -9.58 -4.99
N GLU A 94 -9.49 -10.34 -4.47
CA GLU A 94 -9.66 -11.11 -3.22
C GLU A 94 -9.94 -10.20 -2.03
N LEU A 95 -9.23 -9.06 -1.91
CA LEU A 95 -9.54 -8.06 -0.89
C LEU A 95 -10.97 -7.55 -1.01
N ARG A 96 -11.43 -7.22 -2.21
CA ARG A 96 -12.82 -6.77 -2.41
C ARG A 96 -13.83 -7.81 -1.93
N LYS A 97 -13.58 -9.11 -2.18
CA LYS A 97 -14.48 -10.19 -1.73
C LYS A 97 -14.68 -10.19 -0.21
N LEU A 98 -13.66 -9.81 0.57
CA LEU A 98 -13.70 -9.74 2.03
C LEU A 98 -14.37 -8.47 2.59
N LEU A 99 -14.53 -7.42 1.78
CA LEU A 99 -15.05 -6.13 2.22
C LEU A 99 -16.58 -6.01 2.05
N SER A 100 -17.22 -5.22 2.92
CA SER A 100 -18.61 -4.80 2.75
C SER A 100 -18.78 -3.81 1.58
N ALA A 101 -20.01 -3.54 1.15
CA ALA A 101 -20.28 -2.64 0.02
C ALA A 101 -19.70 -1.23 0.22
N ASP A 102 -19.90 -0.64 1.41
CA ASP A 102 -19.37 0.69 1.72
C ASP A 102 -17.84 0.70 1.81
N GLN A 103 -17.25 -0.36 2.36
CA GLN A 103 -15.79 -0.52 2.42
C GLN A 103 -15.17 -0.70 1.04
N ARG A 104 -15.82 -1.44 0.13
CA ARG A 104 -15.38 -1.59 -1.27
C ARG A 104 -15.36 -0.24 -1.98
N LYS A 105 -16.40 0.57 -1.80
CA LYS A 105 -16.47 1.91 -2.39
C LYS A 105 -15.30 2.78 -1.91
N ALA A 106 -15.07 2.83 -0.60
CA ALA A 106 -13.95 3.57 -0.03
C ALA A 106 -12.58 3.05 -0.53
N PHE A 107 -12.42 1.73 -0.62
CA PHE A 107 -11.21 1.10 -1.14
C PHE A 107 -10.95 1.47 -2.60
N ASP A 108 -11.96 1.38 -3.46
CA ASP A 108 -11.82 1.71 -4.88
C ASP A 108 -11.56 3.21 -5.10
N GLU A 109 -12.14 4.09 -4.28
CA GLU A 109 -11.81 5.52 -4.29
C GLU A 109 -10.34 5.77 -3.88
N GLN A 110 -9.83 5.04 -2.88
CA GLN A 110 -8.43 5.14 -2.48
C GLN A 110 -7.49 4.62 -3.57
N LEU A 111 -7.84 3.53 -4.27
CA LEU A 111 -7.06 3.01 -5.39
C LEU A 111 -6.95 4.06 -6.51
N LYS A 112 -8.06 4.69 -6.90
CA LYS A 112 -8.06 5.77 -7.90
C LYS A 112 -7.15 6.94 -7.49
N LYS A 113 -7.23 7.37 -6.22
CA LYS A 113 -6.33 8.42 -5.67
C LYS A 113 -4.87 7.99 -5.67
N MET A 114 -4.59 6.70 -5.56
CA MET A 114 -3.21 6.20 -5.63
C MET A 114 -2.70 6.19 -7.06
N GLU A 115 -3.51 5.73 -8.01
CA GLU A 115 -3.20 5.76 -9.45
C GLU A 115 -2.92 7.20 -9.93
N ALA A 116 -3.75 8.17 -9.54
CA ALA A 116 -3.52 9.58 -9.84
C ALA A 116 -2.17 10.08 -9.30
N ARG A 117 -1.86 9.82 -8.02
CA ARG A 117 -0.56 10.18 -7.41
C ARG A 117 0.62 9.50 -8.09
N HIS A 118 0.45 8.27 -8.58
CA HIS A 118 1.49 7.59 -9.34
C HIS A 118 1.72 8.23 -10.71
N ALA A 119 0.64 8.62 -11.41
CA ALA A 119 0.72 9.33 -12.70
C ALA A 119 1.40 10.70 -12.53
N GLU A 120 0.93 11.53 -11.58
CA GLU A 120 1.54 12.83 -11.28
C GLU A 120 3.03 12.71 -10.94
N ARG A 121 3.40 11.67 -10.17
CA ARG A 121 4.79 11.42 -9.82
C ARG A 121 5.62 10.98 -11.04
N ALA A 122 5.04 10.22 -11.96
CA ALA A 122 5.72 9.82 -13.20
C ALA A 122 6.01 11.06 -14.07
N GLU A 123 5.01 11.92 -14.28
CA GLU A 123 5.16 13.19 -14.99
C GLU A 123 6.23 14.08 -14.35
N PHE A 124 6.22 14.21 -13.01
CA PHE A 124 7.22 14.98 -12.28
C PHE A 124 8.64 14.41 -12.47
N LEU A 125 8.81 13.09 -12.45
CA LEU A 125 10.11 12.45 -12.68
C LEU A 125 10.60 12.66 -14.12
N GLU A 126 9.71 12.65 -15.11
CA GLU A 126 10.04 12.98 -16.50
C GLU A 126 10.46 14.44 -16.65
N TRP A 127 9.71 15.38 -16.07
CA TRP A 127 10.08 16.79 -16.01
C TRP A 127 11.46 16.99 -15.37
N LYS A 128 11.73 16.32 -14.25
CA LYS A 128 13.02 16.41 -13.55
C LYS A 128 14.17 15.93 -14.43
N LYS A 129 14.00 14.80 -15.12
CA LYS A 129 15.00 14.29 -16.09
C LYS A 129 15.27 15.30 -17.20
N GLN A 130 14.22 15.86 -17.81
CA GLN A 130 14.36 16.87 -18.86
C GLN A 130 15.10 18.12 -18.38
N LYS A 131 14.84 18.56 -17.14
CA LYS A 131 15.55 19.69 -16.53
C LYS A 131 17.02 19.37 -16.30
N GLU A 132 17.34 18.22 -15.71
CA GLU A 132 18.73 17.79 -15.48
C GLU A 132 19.51 17.66 -16.80
N THR A 133 18.90 17.15 -17.87
CA THR A 133 19.52 17.06 -19.20
C THR A 133 19.66 18.40 -19.93
N SER A 134 18.84 19.40 -19.60
CA SER A 134 18.92 20.75 -20.20
C SER A 134 19.93 21.67 -19.51
N THR A 135 20.44 21.28 -18.33
CA THR A 135 21.47 22.01 -17.56
C THR A 135 22.89 21.49 -17.76
N ASN A 136 23.11 20.54 -18.68
CA ASN A 136 24.43 20.10 -19.16
C ASN A 136 24.60 20.51 -20.63
#